data_AF-A0AB74H3T9-F1
#
_entry.id   AF-A0AB74H3T9-F1
#
_cell.length_a   1.000
_cell.length_b   1.000
_cell.length_c   1.000
_cell.angle_alpha   90.00
_cell.angle_beta   90.00
_cell.angle_gamma   90.00
#
_symmetry.space_group_name_H-M   'P 1'
#
loop_
_entity.id
_entity.type
_entity.pdbx_description
1 polymer ?
#
loop_
_entity_poly.entity_id
_entity_poly.type
_entity_poly.pdbx_seq_one_letter_code
_entity_poly.pdbx_strand_id
1 'polypeptide(L)'
;MISQAMSQIFKDFGQLKELSPTDEKVQKQVQILQDYITAQFYNCTNDLLASLGIMYIQDERFQRSIDNWGGQGTALFVSKAIDSYCH
;
A
#
# COMPACT_ATOMS: atom_id res chain seq x y z
N MET A 1 0.03 13.85 3.56
CA MET A 1 1.13 13.52 2.62
C MET A 1 1.83 12.29 3.13
N ILE A 2 2.32 11.42 2.23
CA ILE A 2 3.08 10.22 2.59
C ILE A 2 4.46 10.64 3.12
N SER A 3 4.90 10.07 4.24
CA SER A 3 6.22 10.38 4.82
C SER A 3 7.34 9.78 3.97
N GLN A 4 8.56 10.31 4.11
CA GLN A 4 9.74 9.72 3.43
C GLN A 4 10.00 8.26 3.84
N ALA A 5 9.72 7.88 5.09
CA ALA A 5 9.88 6.50 5.54
C ALA A 5 8.84 5.57 4.89
N MET A 6 7.58 6.01 4.79
CA MET A 6 6.53 5.26 4.13
C MET A 6 6.70 5.21 2.60
N SER A 7 7.39 6.19 2.00
CA SER A 7 7.60 6.21 0.55
C SER A 7 8.51 5.08 0.07
N GLN A 8 9.42 4.56 0.91
CA GLN A 8 10.23 3.40 0.56
C GLN A 8 9.35 2.15 0.38
N ILE A 9 8.37 1.94 1.27
CA ILE A 9 7.41 0.83 1.17
C ILE A 9 6.66 0.89 -0.17
N PHE A 10 6.26 2.08 -0.61
CA PHE A 10 5.59 2.26 -1.91
C PHE A 10 6.53 2.12 -3.12
N LYS A 11 7.81 2.48 -2.99
CA LYS A 11 8.83 2.19 -4.02
C LYS A 11 8.99 0.69 -4.21
N ASP A 12 9.04 -0.05 -3.11
CA ASP A 12 9.19 -1.50 -3.12
C ASP A 12 7.96 -2.17 -3.75
N PHE A 13 6.74 -1.70 -3.44
CA PHE A 13 5.54 -2.11 -4.17
C PHE A 13 5.64 -1.86 -5.67
N GLY A 14 6.20 -0.71 -6.07
CA GLY A 14 6.47 -0.36 -7.47
C GLY A 14 7.33 -1.41 -8.20
N GLN A 15 8.30 -2.02 -7.51
CA GLN A 15 9.16 -3.07 -8.07
C GLN A 15 8.46 -4.44 -8.19
N LEU A 16 7.36 -4.63 -7.47
CA LEU A 16 6.59 -5.88 -7.44
C LEU A 16 5.37 -5.86 -8.37
N LYS A 17 5.10 -4.76 -9.09
CA LYS A 17 3.89 -4.58 -9.90
C LYS A 17 3.67 -5.61 -11.01
N GLU A 18 4.73 -6.27 -11.46
CA GLU A 18 4.64 -7.35 -12.47
C GLU A 18 4.17 -8.68 -11.87
N LEU A 19 4.12 -8.78 -10.53
CA LEU A 19 3.61 -9.95 -9.83
C LEU A 19 2.09 -9.86 -9.61
N SER A 20 1.47 -10.99 -9.32
CA SER A 20 0.07 -11.01 -8.87
C SER A 20 -0.09 -10.23 -7.56
N PRO A 21 -1.17 -9.46 -7.34
CA PRO A 21 -1.48 -8.87 -6.04
C PRO A 21 -1.51 -9.89 -4.89
N THR A 22 -1.82 -11.16 -5.19
CA THR A 22 -1.86 -12.27 -4.23
C THR A 22 -0.54 -13.03 -4.09
N ASP A 23 0.52 -12.62 -4.82
CA ASP A 23 1.84 -13.24 -4.71
C ASP A 23 2.39 -13.08 -3.28
N GLU A 24 3.08 -14.12 -2.78
CA GLU A 24 3.60 -14.14 -1.41
C GLU A 24 4.50 -12.93 -1.10
N LYS A 25 5.31 -12.48 -2.06
CA LYS A 25 6.17 -11.29 -1.86
C LYS A 25 5.35 -10.02 -1.74
N VAL A 26 4.28 -9.90 -2.51
CA VAL A 26 3.37 -8.76 -2.47
C VAL A 26 2.62 -8.74 -1.14
N GLN A 27 2.11 -9.89 -0.70
CA GLN A 27 1.39 -10.01 0.57
C GLN A 27 2.30 -9.73 1.78
N LYS A 28 3.57 -10.16 1.74
CA LYS A 28 4.58 -9.74 2.73
C LYS A 28 4.80 -8.24 2.73
N GLN A 29 4.81 -7.59 1.57
CA GLN A 29 4.93 -6.14 1.50
C GLN A 29 3.70 -5.42 2.06
N VAL A 30 2.49 -5.99 1.90
CA VAL A 30 1.27 -5.48 2.57
C VAL A 30 1.39 -5.58 4.08
N GLN A 31 1.89 -6.69 4.61
CA GLN A 31 2.15 -6.82 6.04
C GLN A 31 3.15 -5.77 6.54
N ILE A 32 4.26 -5.55 5.81
CA ILE A 32 5.24 -4.50 6.14
C ILE A 32 4.58 -3.12 6.20
N LEU A 33 3.67 -2.81 5.27
CA LEU A 33 2.90 -1.58 5.28
C LEU A 33 2.01 -1.47 6.53
N GLN A 34 1.28 -2.54 6.86
CA GLN A 34 0.41 -2.59 8.03
C GLN A 34 1.18 -2.43 9.35
N ASP A 35 2.30 -3.14 9.49
CA ASP A 35 3.18 -3.10 10.64
C ASP A 35 3.79 -1.71 10.82
N TYR A 36 4.24 -1.10 9.73
CA TYR A 36 4.76 0.27 9.75
C TYR A 36 3.70 1.27 10.20
N ILE A 37 2.46 1.18 9.68
CA ILE A 37 1.38 2.08 10.10
C ILE A 37 1.04 1.88 11.58
N THR A 38 1.00 0.61 12.02
CA THR A 38 0.77 0.22 13.42
C THR A 38 1.82 0.79 14.34
N ALA A 39 3.10 0.71 13.96
CA ALA A 39 4.21 1.18 14.77
C ALA A 39 4.31 2.72 14.82
N GLN A 40 3.91 3.44 13.77
CA GLN A 40 4.16 4.88 13.64
C GLN A 40 2.93 5.76 13.89
N PHE A 41 1.71 5.25 13.78
CA PHE A 41 0.50 6.08 13.86
C PHE A 41 -0.53 5.53 14.84
N TYR A 42 -1.16 4.40 14.51
CA TYR A 42 -2.24 3.79 15.29
C TYR A 42 -2.33 2.31 14.95
N ASN A 43 -2.91 1.51 15.86
CA ASN A 43 -3.12 0.08 15.63
C ASN A 43 -3.93 -0.16 14.34
N CYS A 44 -3.25 -0.59 13.27
CA CYS A 44 -3.84 -0.72 11.94
C CYS A 44 -4.39 -2.13 11.77
N THR A 45 -5.66 -2.32 12.13
CA THR A 45 -6.37 -3.59 11.90
C THR A 45 -6.59 -3.82 10.40
N ASN A 46 -6.96 -5.05 10.02
CA ASN A 46 -7.26 -5.37 8.62
C ASN A 46 -8.40 -4.50 8.05
N ASP A 47 -9.42 -4.21 8.85
CA ASP A 47 -10.54 -3.33 8.44
C ASP A 47 -10.08 -1.89 8.16
N LEU A 48 -9.18 -1.36 8.99
CA LEU A 48 -8.59 -0.04 8.80
C LEU A 48 -7.66 -0.04 7.58
N LEU A 49 -6.87 -1.10 7.40
CA LEU A 49 -5.99 -1.26 6.25
C LEU A 49 -6.78 -1.33 4.94
N ALA A 50 -7.87 -2.11 4.89
CA ALA A 50 -8.75 -2.21 3.74
C ALA A 50 -9.36 -0.83 3.38
N SER A 51 -9.80 -0.09 4.40
CA SER A 51 -10.32 1.27 4.23
C SER A 51 -9.26 2.23 3.67
N LEU A 52 -8.00 2.12 4.12
CA LEU A 52 -6.87 2.89 3.57
C LEU A 52 -6.59 2.51 2.11
N GLY A 53 -6.65 1.23 1.76
CA GLY A 53 -6.49 0.75 0.39
C GLY A 53 -7.49 1.39 -0.57
N ILE A 54 -8.74 1.59 -0.13
CA ILE A 54 -9.78 2.31 -0.89
C ILE A 54 -9.44 3.81 -0.98
N MET A 55 -9.05 4.43 0.14
CA MET A 55 -8.67 5.85 0.18
C MET A 55 -7.52 6.18 -0.78
N TYR A 56 -6.54 5.27 -0.93
CA TYR A 56 -5.39 5.44 -1.82
C TYR A 56 -5.76 5.62 -3.29
N ILE A 57 -6.94 5.14 -3.72
CA ILE A 57 -7.42 5.28 -5.09
C ILE A 57 -8.57 6.28 -5.24
N GLN A 58 -9.27 6.62 -4.15
CA GLN A 58 -10.39 7.57 -4.19
C GLN A 58 -9.95 9.04 -4.03
N ASP A 59 -8.88 9.29 -3.27
CA ASP A 59 -8.33 10.64 -3.10
C ASP A 59 -7.09 10.81 -3.99
N GLU A 60 -7.21 11.65 -5.02
CA GLU A 60 -6.16 11.90 -6.00
C GLU A 60 -4.82 12.32 -5.38
N ARG A 61 -4.83 12.96 -4.21
CA ARG A 61 -3.58 13.40 -3.54
C ARG A 61 -2.77 12.19 -3.09
N PHE A 62 -3.44 11.17 -2.56
CA PHE A 62 -2.77 9.92 -2.16
C PHE A 62 -2.39 9.11 -3.40
N GLN A 63 -3.31 8.97 -4.35
CA GLN A 63 -3.05 8.23 -5.59
C GLN A 63 -1.80 8.77 -6.30
N ARG A 64 -1.75 10.08 -6.56
CA ARG A 64 -0.60 10.73 -7.20
C ARG A 64 0.66 10.60 -6.36
N SER A 65 0.56 10.73 -5.04
CA SER A 65 1.74 10.60 -4.18
C SER A 65 2.32 9.20 -4.21
N ILE A 66 1.49 8.14 -4.18
CA ILE A 66 1.95 6.75 -4.26
C ILE A 66 2.53 6.46 -5.64
N ASP A 67 1.84 6.88 -6.69
CA ASP A 67 2.29 6.68 -8.08
C ASP A 67 3.60 7.44 -8.37
N ASN A 68 3.83 8.61 -7.76
CA ASN A 68 5.11 9.31 -7.89
C ASN A 68 6.28 8.54 -7.25
N TRP A 69 6.03 7.77 -6.19
CA TRP A 69 7.07 7.00 -5.51
C TRP A 69 7.27 5.61 -6.13
N GLY A 70 6.19 4.86 -6.37
CA GLY A 70 6.25 3.50 -6.92
C GLY A 70 6.12 3.40 -8.45
N GLY A 71 5.94 4.54 -9.13
CA GLY A 71 5.61 4.60 -10.55
C GLY A 71 4.11 4.48 -10.80
N GLN A 72 3.68 4.82 -12.01
CA GLN A 72 2.26 4.85 -12.39
C GLN A 72 1.53 3.54 -12.08
N GLY A 73 0.31 3.63 -11.57
CA GLY A 73 -0.57 2.50 -11.25
C GLY A 73 -0.25 1.77 -9.94
N THR A 74 0.74 2.23 -9.16
CA THR A 74 1.09 1.61 -7.88
C THR A 74 -0.02 1.75 -6.86
N ALA A 75 -0.69 2.90 -6.80
CA ALA A 75 -1.81 3.10 -5.88
C ALA A 75 -2.92 2.05 -6.07
N LEU A 76 -3.29 1.80 -7.34
CA LEU A 76 -4.28 0.80 -7.68
C LEU A 76 -3.79 -0.62 -7.37
N PHE A 77 -2.53 -0.92 -7.67
CA PHE A 77 -1.93 -2.21 -7.35
C PHE A 77 -1.92 -2.50 -5.84
N VAL A 78 -1.48 -1.53 -5.03
CA VAL A 78 -1.45 -1.63 -3.57
C VAL A 78 -2.87 -1.79 -3.01
N SER A 79 -3.84 -1.04 -3.53
CA SER A 79 -5.25 -1.17 -3.14
C SER A 79 -5.77 -2.62 -3.32
N LYS A 80 -5.49 -3.24 -4.48
CA LYS A 80 -5.87 -4.64 -4.75
C LYS A 80 -5.12 -5.65 -3.88
N ALA A 81 -3.83 -5.41 -3.63
CA ALA A 81 -3.01 -6.27 -2.78
C ALA A 81 -3.51 -6.25 -1.33
N ILE A 82 -3.87 -5.07 -0.82
CA ILE A 82 -4.49 -4.88 0.49
C ILE A 82 -5.83 -5.60 0.57
N ASP A 83 -6.69 -5.44 -0.45
CA ASP A 83 -8.00 -6.09 -0.49
C ASP A 83 -7.88 -7.62 -0.40
N SER A 84 -6.90 -8.19 -1.11
CA SER A 84 -6.60 -9.64 -1.07
C SER A 84 -5.92 -10.11 0.23
N TYR A 85 -5.30 -9.20 0.98
CA TYR A 85 -4.65 -9.53 2.26
C TYR A 85 -5.67 -9.56 3.41
N CYS A 86 -6.66 -8.67 3.33
CA CYS A 86 -7.69 -8.53 4.35
C CYS A 86 -8.88 -9.50 4.19
N HIS A 87 -9.02 -10.16 3.03
CA HIS A 87 -10.11 -11.08 2.68
C HIS A 87 -9.59 -12.42 2.15
#